data_AF-A0A8S3WB58-F1
#
_entry.id   AF-A0A8S3WB58-F1
#
_cell.length_a   1.000
_cell.length_b   1.000
_cell.length_c   1.000
_cell.angle_alpha   90.00
_cell.angle_beta   90.00
_cell.angle_gamma   90.00
#
_symmetry.space_group_name_H-M   'P 1'
#
loop_
_entity.id
_entity.type
_entity.pdbx_description
1 polymer ?
#
loop_
_entity_poly.entity_id
_entity_poly.type
_entity_poly.pdbx_seq_one_letter_code
_entity_poly.pdbx_strand_id
1 'polypeptide(L)'
;MSKLLRDISLEVKKAVKMELASVNESLSSWCIKVDTINASLAILTEKVKDLEKKNMYLTNQNTHLELKVNAIEQQIRNMEQKQLDNVLEITGIPEDKDENLEKLSSKLASKLNIEKGQVSMVKRLKGRDGK
;
A
#
# COMPACT_ATOMS: atom_id res chain seq x y z
N MET A 1 -80.03 -33.72 -13.79
CA MET A 1 -79.14 -32.67 -14.37
C MET A 1 -78.70 -31.63 -13.32
N SER A 2 -79.58 -31.13 -12.44
CA SER A 2 -79.22 -30.14 -11.40
C SER A 2 -78.22 -30.63 -10.34
N LYS A 3 -78.28 -31.91 -9.94
CA LYS A 3 -77.38 -32.50 -8.94
C LYS A 3 -75.92 -32.55 -9.43
N LEU A 4 -75.71 -32.99 -10.68
CA LEU A 4 -74.39 -33.04 -11.30
C LEU A 4 -73.74 -31.64 -11.38
N LEU A 5 -74.50 -30.63 -11.81
CA LEU A 5 -74.00 -29.24 -11.85
C LEU A 5 -73.65 -28.70 -10.46
N ARG A 6 -74.43 -29.07 -9.43
CA ARG A 6 -74.14 -28.72 -8.03
C ARG A 6 -72.87 -29.40 -7.53
N ASP A 7 -72.68 -30.68 -7.83
CA ASP A 7 -71.51 -31.45 -7.42
C ASP A 7 -70.24 -30.93 -8.13
N ILE A 8 -70.31 -30.62 -9.42
CA ILE A 8 -69.24 -29.95 -10.17
C ILE A 8 -68.91 -28.58 -9.55
N SER A 9 -69.92 -27.77 -9.23
CA SER A 9 -69.71 -26.45 -8.62
C SER A 9 -69.01 -26.54 -7.25
N LEU A 10 -69.34 -27.57 -6.46
CA LEU A 10 -68.69 -27.83 -5.18
C LEU A 10 -67.23 -28.25 -5.36
N GLU A 11 -66.94 -29.14 -6.30
CA GLU A 11 -65.58 -29.61 -6.54
C GLU A 11 -64.69 -28.50 -7.10
N VAL A 12 -65.21 -27.67 -8.02
CA VAL A 12 -64.50 -26.49 -8.52
C VAL A 12 -64.22 -25.49 -7.40
N LYS A 13 -65.19 -25.22 -6.51
CA LYS A 13 -64.96 -24.35 -5.35
C LYS A 13 -63.89 -24.90 -4.41
N LYS A 14 -63.85 -26.21 -4.23
CA LYS A 14 -62.85 -26.88 -3.40
C LYS A 14 -61.46 -26.79 -4.01
N ALA A 15 -61.33 -27.10 -5.31
CA ALA A 15 -60.09 -26.97 -6.05
C ALA A 15 -59.55 -25.53 -6.00
N VAL A 16 -60.40 -24.53 -6.30
CA VAL A 16 -60.01 -23.11 -6.24
C VAL A 16 -59.55 -22.71 -4.84
N LYS A 17 -60.20 -23.18 -3.77
CA LYS A 17 -59.76 -22.90 -2.39
C LYS A 17 -58.40 -23.52 -2.07
N MET A 18 -58.14 -24.74 -2.54
CA MET A 18 -56.86 -25.41 -2.34
C MET A 18 -55.73 -24.69 -3.07
N GLU A 19 -55.95 -24.30 -4.33
CA GLU A 19 -54.98 -23.52 -5.10
C GLU A 19 -54.73 -22.15 -4.47
N LEU A 20 -55.78 -21.46 -3.99
CA LEU A 20 -55.63 -20.18 -3.32
C LEU A 20 -54.81 -20.29 -2.02
N ALA A 21 -55.00 -21.36 -1.25
CA ALA A 21 -54.21 -21.64 -0.06
C ALA A 21 -52.73 -21.86 -0.41
N SER A 22 -52.46 -22.68 -1.43
CA SER A 22 -51.10 -22.95 -1.94
C SER A 22 -50.39 -21.67 -2.42
N VAL A 23 -51.11 -20.82 -3.17
CA VAL A 23 -50.58 -19.51 -3.61
C VAL A 23 -50.29 -18.61 -2.42
N ASN A 24 -51.16 -18.58 -1.41
CA ASN A 24 -50.96 -17.75 -0.23
C ASN A 24 -49.75 -18.20 0.61
N GLU A 25 -49.55 -19.51 0.76
CA GLU A 25 -48.36 -20.07 1.42
C GLU A 25 -47.08 -19.71 0.66
N SER A 26 -47.10 -19.85 -0.66
CA SER A 26 -45.98 -19.49 -1.53
C SER A 26 -45.66 -17.99 -1.43
N LEU A 27 -46.67 -17.13 -1.45
CA LEU A 27 -46.52 -15.69 -1.30
C LEU A 27 -45.91 -15.33 0.06
N SER A 28 -46.39 -15.94 1.15
CA SER A 28 -45.84 -15.76 2.49
C SER A 28 -44.35 -16.15 2.54
N SER A 29 -43.99 -17.29 1.95
CA SER A 29 -42.58 -17.72 1.86
C SER A 29 -41.72 -16.72 1.07
N TRP A 30 -42.26 -16.17 -0.02
CA TRP A 30 -41.57 -15.14 -0.81
C TRP A 30 -41.37 -13.85 -0.03
N CYS A 31 -42.36 -13.39 0.73
CA CYS A 31 -42.23 -12.21 1.60
C CYS A 31 -41.05 -12.39 2.58
N ILE A 32 -40.97 -13.55 3.26
CA ILE A 32 -39.88 -13.85 4.19
C ILE A 32 -38.51 -13.82 3.50
N LYS A 33 -38.41 -14.37 2.28
CA LYS A 33 -37.16 -14.34 1.50
C LYS A 33 -36.76 -12.91 1.12
N VAL A 34 -37.72 -12.09 0.70
CA VAL A 34 -37.47 -10.68 0.38
C VAL A 34 -36.99 -9.92 1.61
N ASP A 35 -37.61 -10.10 2.77
CA ASP A 35 -37.18 -9.47 4.02
C ASP A 35 -35.75 -9.89 4.41
N THR A 36 -35.42 -11.17 4.22
CA THR A 36 -34.07 -11.70 4.49
C THR A 36 -33.03 -11.08 3.54
N ILE A 37 -33.37 -10.91 2.26
CA ILE A 37 -32.50 -10.25 1.28
C ILE A 37 -32.30 -8.79 1.67
N ASN A 38 -33.37 -8.08 2.03
CA ASN A 38 -33.30 -6.68 2.45
C ASN A 38 -32.41 -6.49 3.68
N ALA A 39 -32.54 -7.37 4.69
CA ALA A 39 -31.68 -7.36 5.86
C ALA A 39 -30.20 -7.60 5.50
N SER A 40 -29.95 -8.56 4.60
CA SER A 40 -28.59 -8.87 4.13
C SER A 40 -27.97 -7.72 3.35
N LEU A 41 -28.76 -7.04 2.50
CA LEU A 41 -28.32 -5.86 1.74
C LEU A 41 -28.00 -4.68 2.66
N ALA A 42 -28.77 -4.47 3.73
CA ALA A 42 -28.47 -3.43 4.71
C ALA A 42 -27.13 -3.69 5.40
N ILE A 43 -26.86 -4.94 5.82
CA ILE A 43 -25.59 -5.33 6.43
C ILE A 43 -24.43 -5.15 5.45
N LEU A 44 -24.60 -5.57 4.19
CA LEU A 44 -23.57 -5.41 3.15
C LEU A 44 -23.27 -3.93 2.88
N THR A 45 -24.31 -3.09 2.80
CA THR A 45 -24.15 -1.65 2.60
C THR A 45 -23.34 -1.01 3.72
N GLU A 46 -23.59 -1.40 4.96
CA GLU A 46 -22.82 -0.88 6.10
C GLU A 46 -21.37 -1.34 6.07
N LYS A 47 -21.13 -2.62 5.76
CA LYS A 47 -19.77 -3.14 5.60
C LYS A 47 -19.00 -2.45 4.48
N VAL A 48 -19.65 -2.13 3.37
CA VAL A 48 -19.03 -1.37 2.27
C VAL A 48 -18.61 0.01 2.74
N LYS A 49 -19.49 0.74 3.45
CA LYS A 49 -19.14 2.06 4.00
C LYS A 49 -17.96 2.00 4.97
N ASP A 50 -17.92 0.99 5.83
CA ASP A 50 -16.81 0.82 6.77
C ASP A 50 -15.50 0.49 6.06
N LEU A 51 -15.54 -0.35 5.02
CA LEU A 51 -14.39 -0.64 4.18
C LEU A 51 -13.90 0.60 3.43
N GLU A 52 -14.81 1.42 2.89
CA GLU A 52 -14.48 2.69 2.23
C GLU A 52 -13.77 3.64 3.18
N LYS A 53 -14.30 3.83 4.40
CA LYS A 53 -13.67 4.65 5.44
C LYS A 53 -12.27 4.14 5.80
N LYS A 54 -12.13 2.82 6.00
CA LYS A 54 -10.84 2.20 6.32
C LYS A 54 -9.84 2.36 5.19
N ASN A 55 -10.28 2.21 3.95
CA ASN A 55 -9.43 2.37 2.78
C ASN A 55 -8.92 3.81 2.68
N MET A 56 -9.82 4.79 2.79
CA MET A 56 -9.44 6.22 2.80
C MET A 56 -8.44 6.55 3.91
N TYR A 57 -8.65 6.02 5.12
CA TYR A 57 -7.71 6.18 6.23
C TYR A 57 -6.33 5.59 5.90
N LEU A 58 -6.28 4.36 5.39
CA LEU A 58 -5.03 3.70 5.02
C LEU A 58 -4.30 4.41 3.88
N THR A 59 -5.01 4.90 2.87
CA THR A 59 -4.44 5.71 1.79
C THR A 59 -3.77 6.97 2.36
N ASN A 60 -4.47 7.70 3.23
CA ASN A 60 -3.92 8.90 3.85
C ASN A 60 -2.69 8.60 4.70
N GLN A 61 -2.72 7.50 5.46
CA GLN A 61 -1.54 7.06 6.23
C GLN A 61 -0.36 6.73 5.33
N ASN A 62 -0.62 6.03 4.22
CA ASN A 62 0.45 5.64 3.30
C ASN A 62 1.10 6.87 2.67
N THR A 63 0.30 7.81 2.15
CA THR A 63 0.82 9.07 1.60
C THR A 63 1.64 9.85 2.65
N HIS A 64 1.19 9.90 3.89
CA HIS A 64 1.94 10.56 4.97
C HIS A 64 3.28 9.88 5.25
N LEU A 65 3.32 8.55 5.25
CA LEU A 65 4.54 7.78 5.46
C LEU A 65 5.51 7.96 4.28
N GLU A 66 5.03 7.90 3.04
CA GLU A 66 5.83 8.15 1.84
C GLU A 66 6.47 9.54 1.88
N LEU A 67 5.71 10.59 2.26
CA LEU A 67 6.25 11.93 2.42
C LEU A 67 7.34 12.01 3.50
N LYS A 68 7.15 11.31 4.63
CA LYS A 68 8.18 11.23 5.68
C LYS A 68 9.44 10.52 5.22
N VAL A 69 9.29 9.41 4.50
CA VAL A 69 10.42 8.67 3.93
C VAL A 69 11.19 9.57 2.98
N ASN A 70 10.52 10.24 2.05
CA ASN A 70 11.15 11.16 1.11
C ASN A 70 11.90 12.30 1.83
N ALA A 71 11.31 12.85 2.90
CA ALA A 71 11.98 13.88 3.70
C ALA A 71 13.25 13.36 4.39
N ILE A 72 13.21 12.14 4.93
CA ILE A 72 14.37 11.50 5.56
C ILE A 72 15.45 11.19 4.52
N GLU A 73 15.08 10.66 3.36
CA GLU A 73 16.03 10.40 2.27
C GLU A 73 16.73 11.69 1.81
N GLN A 74 15.98 12.80 1.69
CA GLN A 74 16.57 14.09 1.38
C GLN A 74 17.55 14.55 2.47
N GLN A 75 17.23 14.34 3.74
CA GLN A 75 18.14 14.65 4.84
C GLN A 75 19.41 13.81 4.79
N ILE A 76 19.31 12.51 4.49
CA ILE A 76 20.46 11.62 4.33
C ILE A 76 21.36 12.12 3.20
N ARG A 77 20.79 12.40 2.01
CA ARG A 77 21.57 12.93 0.88
C ARG A 77 22.27 14.24 1.23
N ASN A 78 21.58 15.14 1.94
CA ASN A 78 22.18 16.39 2.38
C ASN A 78 23.33 16.16 3.37
N MET A 79 23.21 15.18 4.28
CA MET A 79 24.30 14.82 5.21
C MET A 79 25.49 14.21 4.48
N GLU A 80 25.25 13.30 3.53
CA GLU A 80 26.30 12.69 2.70
C GLU A 80 27.03 13.76 1.89
N GLN A 81 26.29 14.68 1.25
CA GLN A 81 26.89 15.78 0.50
C GLN A 81 27.72 16.70 1.41
N LYS A 82 27.22 17.05 2.60
CA LYS A 82 28.00 17.82 3.59
C LYS A 82 29.25 17.10 4.07
N GLN A 83 29.19 15.77 4.19
CA GLN A 83 30.35 14.98 4.56
C GLN A 83 31.42 14.99 3.45
N LEU A 84 31.00 15.01 2.19
CA LEU A 84 31.89 15.07 1.03
C LEU A 84 32.36 16.49 0.68
N ASP A 85 31.70 17.53 1.18
CA ASP A 85 32.00 18.95 0.87
C ASP A 85 33.45 19.34 1.21
N ASN A 86 34.03 18.69 2.22
CA ASN A 86 35.42 18.90 2.65
C ASN A 86 36.33 17.72 2.31
N VAL A 87 35.94 16.86 1.37
CA VAL A 87 36.71 15.68 0.95
C VAL A 87 37.24 15.88 -0.46
N LEU A 88 38.56 15.78 -0.62
CA LEU A 88 39.19 15.74 -1.92
C LEU A 88 39.51 14.28 -2.30
N GLU A 89 38.83 13.77 -3.33
CA GLU A 89 39.16 12.47 -3.93
C GLU A 89 40.23 12.64 -5.00
N ILE A 90 41.30 11.85 -4.93
CA ILE A 90 42.41 11.90 -5.89
C ILE A 90 42.58 10.52 -6.51
N THR A 91 42.37 10.44 -7.82
CA THR A 91 42.48 9.21 -8.60
C THR A 91 43.78 9.17 -9.42
N GLY A 92 44.21 7.99 -9.85
CA GLY A 92 45.36 7.82 -10.74
C GLY A 92 46.73 7.84 -10.06
N ILE A 93 46.75 7.79 -8.72
CA ILE A 93 47.99 7.55 -7.97
C ILE A 93 48.23 6.03 -7.94
N PRO A 94 49.38 5.51 -8.40
CA PRO A 94 49.76 4.11 -8.24
C PRO A 94 49.83 3.71 -6.77
N GLU A 95 49.59 2.44 -6.46
CA GLU A 95 49.70 1.91 -5.09
C GLU A 95 51.05 1.21 -4.92
N ASP A 96 51.82 1.63 -3.91
CA ASP A 96 53.12 1.04 -3.57
C ASP A 96 53.01 0.24 -2.25
N LYS A 97 53.70 -0.91 -2.17
CA LYS A 97 53.62 -1.81 -0.99
C LYS A 97 54.01 -1.17 0.34
N ASP A 98 54.88 -0.15 0.32
CA ASP A 98 55.37 0.57 1.50
C ASP A 98 55.02 2.07 1.45
N GLU A 99 53.84 2.40 0.90
CA GLU A 99 53.40 3.78 0.75
C GLU A 99 53.18 4.48 2.10
N ASN A 100 53.78 5.66 2.27
CA ASN A 100 53.48 6.55 3.38
C ASN A 100 52.47 7.62 2.95
N LEU A 101 51.20 7.40 3.31
CA LEU A 101 50.08 8.26 2.95
C LEU A 101 50.20 9.70 3.48
N GLU A 102 50.83 9.93 4.64
CA GLU A 102 51.02 11.27 5.21
C GLU A 102 52.07 12.09 4.43
N LYS A 103 53.14 11.43 3.99
CA LYS A 103 54.15 12.06 3.13
C LYS A 103 53.58 12.35 1.75
N LEU A 104 52.75 11.45 1.22
CA LEU A 104 52.09 11.67 -0.06
C LEU A 104 51.09 12.83 0.03
N SER A 105 50.21 12.83 1.05
CA SER A 105 49.22 13.91 1.25
C SER A 105 49.91 15.27 1.45
N SER A 106 51.02 15.30 2.19
CA SER A 106 51.86 16.48 2.35
C SER A 106 52.36 17.06 1.03
N LYS A 107 52.81 16.20 0.10
CA LYS A 107 53.29 16.62 -1.23
C LYS A 107 52.15 17.10 -2.11
N LEU A 108 50.97 16.47 -2.00
CA LEU A 108 49.78 16.86 -2.74
C LEU A 108 49.24 18.20 -2.24
N ALA A 109 49.12 18.38 -0.93
CA ALA A 109 48.71 19.62 -0.29
C ALA A 109 49.63 20.79 -0.71
N SER A 110 50.96 20.60 -0.70
CA SER A 110 51.88 21.65 -1.14
C SER A 110 51.73 22.01 -2.62
N LYS A 111 51.40 21.03 -3.48
CA LYS A 111 51.17 21.28 -4.91
C LYS A 111 49.84 21.99 -5.17
N LEU A 112 48.84 21.75 -4.33
CA LEU A 112 47.51 22.39 -4.39
C LEU A 112 47.45 23.70 -3.59
N ASN A 113 48.57 24.14 -3.01
CA ASN A 113 48.67 25.33 -2.17
C ASN A 113 47.72 25.28 -0.93
N ILE A 114 47.53 24.08 -0.38
CA ILE A 114 46.76 23.81 0.85
C ILE A 114 47.73 23.69 2.02
N GLU A 115 47.41 24.34 3.14
CA GLU A 115 48.24 24.26 4.34
C GLU A 115 48.16 22.85 4.97
N LYS A 116 49.31 22.30 5.38
CA LYS A 116 49.37 20.95 5.95
C LYS A 116 48.48 20.75 7.19
N GLY A 117 48.23 21.80 7.97
CA GLY A 117 47.36 21.75 9.15
C GLY A 117 45.87 21.61 8.83
N GLN A 118 45.47 21.79 7.56
CA GLN A 118 44.08 21.70 7.12
C GLN A 118 43.68 20.28 6.69
N VAL A 119 44.63 19.35 6.59
CA VAL A 119 44.36 17.94 6.26
C VAL A 119 44.11 17.16 7.55
N SER A 120 42.85 16.81 7.80
CA SER A 120 42.44 16.10 9.02
C SER A 120 42.61 14.58 8.95
N MET A 121 42.33 13.98 7.79
CA MET A 121 42.40 12.53 7.59
C MET A 121 42.84 12.20 6.16
N VAL A 122 43.62 11.13 6.02
CA VAL A 122 44.03 10.58 4.73
C VAL A 122 43.77 9.08 4.76
N LYS A 123 43.14 8.56 3.71
CA LYS A 123 42.92 7.11 3.56
C LYS A 123 42.94 6.72 2.09
N ARG A 124 43.44 5.53 1.81
CA ARG A 124 43.23 4.87 0.52
C ARG A 124 41.81 4.30 0.51
N LEU A 125 41.04 4.60 -0.53
CA LEU A 125 39.78 3.92 -0.78
C LEU A 125 40.06 2.70 -1.65
N LYS A 126 39.39 1.58 -1.37
CA LYS A 126 39.39 0.45 -2.32
C LYS A 126 38.80 0.96 -3.62
N GLY A 127 39.50 0.73 -4.73
CA GLY A 127 39.03 1.12 -6.05
C GLY A 127 37.59 0.65 -6.25
N ARG A 128 36.74 1.53 -6.78
CA ARG A 128 35.45 1.08 -7.32
C ARG A 128 35.78 0.22 -8.53
N ASP A 129 35.43 -1.06 -8.51
CA ASP A 129 35.38 -1.86 -9.73
C ASP A 129 34.39 -1.15 -10.66
N GLY A 130 34.92 -0.34 -11.57
CA GLY A 130 34.13 0.30 -12.61
C GLY A 130 33.52 -0.80 -13.47
N LYS A 131 32.20 -0.94 -13.40
CA LYS A 131 31.43 -1.53 -14.49
C LYS A 131 31.08 -0.46 -15.49
#